data_AF-A0A954BXT9-F1
#
_entry.id   AF-A0A954BXT9-F1
#
_cell.length_a   1.000
_cell.length_b   1.000
_cell.length_c   1.000
_cell.angle_alpha   90.00
_cell.angle_beta   90.00
_cell.angle_gamma   90.00
#
_symmetry.space_group_name_H-M   'P 1'
#
loop_
_entity.id
_entity.type
_entity.pdbx_description
1 polymer ?
#
loop_
_entity_poly.entity_id
_entity_poly.type
_entity_poly.pdbx_seq_one_letter_code
_entity_poly.pdbx_strand_id
1 'polypeptide(L)' 'MAGFGTAYKIFTFTSSMPAEVVLAQHHEINTLAAKGAIISKYDHGEVVSIVELKVAAGS' A
#
# COMPACT_ATOMS: atom_id res chain seq x y z
N MET A 1 -11.63 12.92 23.51
CA MET A 1 -10.57 12.03 22.99
C MET A 1 -10.97 11.61 21.59
N ALA A 2 -10.36 12.18 20.54
CA ALA A 2 -10.57 11.69 19.18
C ALA A 2 -9.70 10.43 19.01
N GLY A 3 -10.32 9.28 18.77
CA GLY A 3 -9.58 8.08 18.40
C GLY A 3 -8.95 8.30 17.03
N PHE A 4 -7.63 8.47 16.99
CA PHE A 4 -6.86 8.47 15.74
C PHE A 4 -6.94 7.05 15.16
N GLY A 5 -7.98 6.79 14.36
CA GLY A 5 -8.15 5.52 13.66
C GLY A 5 -6.98 5.33 12.71
N THR A 6 -6.16 4.32 12.93
CA THR A 6 -5.17 3.93 11.93
C THR A 6 -5.91 3.30 10.75
N ALA A 7 -5.71 3.83 9.54
CA ALA A 7 -6.23 3.21 8.32
C ALA A 7 -5.15 2.29 7.71
N TYR A 8 -5.55 1.12 7.23
CA TYR A 8 -4.67 0.21 6.52
C TYR A 8 -5.11 0.10 5.07
N LYS A 9 -4.16 0.13 4.14
CA LYS A 9 -4.41 -0.11 2.72
C LYS A 9 -3.52 -1.23 2.21
N ILE A 10 -4.13 -2.20 1.53
CA ILE A 10 -3.48 -3.41 1.05
C ILE A 10 -3.37 -3.32 -0.48
N PHE A 11 -2.16 -3.50 -1.00
CA PHE A 11 -1.87 -3.63 -2.42
C PHE A 11 -1.47 -5.06 -2.72
N THR A 12 -1.99 -5.61 -3.81
CA THR A 12 -1.70 -6.98 -4.24
C THR A 12 -1.20 -6.92 -5.67
N PHE A 13 -0.03 -7.49 -5.89
CA PHE A 13 0.62 -7.58 -7.19
C PHE A 13 0.67 -9.04 -7.60
N THR A 14 0.19 -9.37 -8.80
CA THR A 14 0.35 -10.71 -9.38
C THR A 14 1.11 -10.62 -10.69
N SER A 15 1.82 -11.69 -11.05
CA SER A 15 2.59 -11.77 -12.31
C SER A 15 1.73 -11.66 -13.58
N SER A 16 0.41 -11.86 -13.45
CA SER A 16 -0.56 -11.75 -14.54
C SER A 16 -1.15 -10.34 -14.73
N MET A 17 -0.79 -9.37 -13.88
CA MET A 17 -1.33 -8.01 -13.98
C MET A 17 -0.71 -7.25 -15.17
N PRO A 18 -1.50 -6.45 -15.91
CA PRO A 18 -0.96 -5.53 -16.91
C PRO A 18 -0.02 -4.51 -16.27
N ALA A 19 1.03 -4.13 -17.00
CA ALA A 19 2.06 -3.19 -16.52
C ALA A 19 1.48 -1.84 -16.06
N GLU A 20 0.42 -1.36 -16.72
CA GLU A 20 -0.28 -0.11 -16.39
C GLU A 20 -0.93 -0.17 -15.00
N VAL A 21 -1.49 -1.33 -14.63
CA VAL A 21 -2.11 -1.55 -13.31
C VAL A 21 -1.04 -1.58 -12.22
N VAL A 22 0.08 -2.26 -12.49
CA VAL A 22 1.23 -2.31 -11.57
C VAL A 22 1.79 -0.91 -11.35
N LEU A 23 1.92 -0.11 -12.41
CA LEU A 23 2.43 1.25 -12.33
C LEU A 23 1.47 2.17 -11.55
N ALA A 24 0.17 2.05 -11.76
CA ALA A 24 -0.84 2.82 -11.01
C ALA A 24 -0.80 2.50 -9.51
N GLN A 25 -0.67 1.22 -9.14
CA GLN A 25 -0.54 0.81 -7.74
C GLN A 25 0.78 1.31 -7.13
N HIS A 26 1.90 1.23 -7.85
CA HIS A 26 3.17 1.82 -7.39
C HIS A 26 3.07 3.33 -7.18
N HIS A 27 2.44 4.06 -8.11
CA HIS A 27 2.22 5.50 -7.97
C HIS A 27 1.39 5.80 -6.70
N GLU A 28 0.36 5.01 -6.43
CA GLU A 28 -0.46 5.18 -5.25
C GLU A 28 0.30 4.88 -3.95
N ILE A 29 1.10 3.80 -3.91
CA ILE A 29 1.99 3.50 -2.78
C ILE A 29 2.93 4.68 -2.51
N ASN A 30 3.57 5.22 -3.56
CA ASN A 30 4.47 6.36 -3.44
C ASN A 30 3.74 7.63 -2.94
N THR A 31 2.52 7.86 -3.41
CA THR A 31 1.68 8.99 -2.96
C THR A 31 1.35 8.86 -1.48
N LEU A 32 1.02 7.66 -1.01
CA LEU A 32 0.70 7.40 0.39
C LEU A 32 1.96 7.49 1.26
N ALA A 33 3.08 6.96 0.80
CA ALA A 33 4.37 7.08 1.49
C ALA A 33 4.78 8.55 1.65
N ALA A 34 4.59 9.38 0.60
CA ALA A 34 4.82 10.82 0.67
C ALA A 34 3.89 11.54 1.67
N LYS A 35 2.71 10.99 1.93
CA LYS A 35 1.77 11.47 2.96
C LYS A 35 2.05 10.89 4.36
N GLY A 36 3.17 10.20 4.55
CA GLY A 36 3.57 9.63 5.83
C GLY A 36 3.01 8.24 6.12
N ALA A 37 2.52 7.52 5.10
CA ALA A 37 2.19 6.11 5.26
C ALA A 37 3.46 5.27 5.45
N ILE A 38 3.39 4.27 6.31
CA ILE A 38 4.50 3.36 6.63
C ILE A 38 4.14 1.97 6.11
N ILE A 39 5.11 1.28 5.49
CA ILE A 39 4.93 -0.14 5.15
C ILE A 39 4.88 -0.93 6.46
N SER A 40 3.71 -1.49 6.76
CA SER A 40 3.46 -2.32 7.95
C SER A 40 3.88 -3.77 7.72
N LYS A 41 3.66 -4.28 6.51
CA LYS A 41 4.02 -5.63 6.10
C LYS A 41 4.32 -5.69 4.61
N TYR A 42 5.34 -6.48 4.25
CA TYR A 42 5.68 -6.83 2.88
C TYR A 42 5.82 -8.34 2.80
N ASP A 43 4.97 -8.99 2.00
CA ASP A 43 5.02 -10.42 1.72
C ASP A 43 5.27 -10.64 0.23
N HIS A 44 6.30 -11.41 -0.10
CA HIS A 44 6.74 -11.62 -1.47
C HIS A 44 6.73 -13.12 -1.78
N GLY A 45 5.71 -13.56 -2.52
CA GLY A 45 5.62 -14.92 -3.06
C GLY A 45 5.93 -14.96 -4.56
N GLU A 46 6.19 -16.16 -5.07
CA GLU A 46 6.50 -16.38 -6.50
C GLU A 46 5.41 -15.91 -7.46
N VAL A 47 4.14 -15.92 -7.01
CA VAL A 47 2.97 -15.61 -7.85
C VAL A 47 2.28 -14.32 -7.42
N VAL A 48 2.33 -14.00 -6.13
CA VAL A 48 1.60 -12.87 -5.53
C VAL A 48 2.49 -12.16 -4.53
N SER A 49 2.53 -10.83 -4.58
CA SER A 49 3.13 -9.98 -3.55
C SER A 49 2.07 -9.11 -2.89
N ILE A 50 2.16 -8.95 -1.57
CA ILE A 50 1.21 -8.17 -0.77
C ILE A 50 1.97 -7.08 -0.01
N VAL A 51 1.51 -5.84 -0.15
CA VAL A 51 2.05 -4.68 0.56
C VAL A 51 0.95 -4.07 1.41
N GLU A 52 1.17 -4.01 2.72
CA GLU A 52 0.25 -3.38 3.65
C GLU A 52 0.84 -2.03 4.10
N LEU A 53 0.11 -0.94 3.83
CA LEU A 53 0.47 0.40 4.27
C LEU A 53 -0.40 0.82 5.45
N LYS A 54 0.26 1.28 6.52
CA LYS A 54 -0.34 1.97 7.65
C LYS A 54 -0.39 3.46 7.36
N VAL A 55 -1.57 4.02 7.19
CA VAL A 55 -1.80 5.45 6.91
C VAL A 55 -2.24 6.13 8.20
N ALA A 56 -1.54 7.20 8.59
CA ALA A 56 -1.99 8.04 9.67
C ALA A 56 -3.29 8.76 9.24
N ALA A 57 -4.37 8.60 10.00
CA ALA A 57 -5.57 9.39 9.75
C ALA A 57 -5.35 10.83 10.23
N GLY A 58 -5.25 11.73 9.26
CA GLY A 58 -5.33 13.17 9.48
C GLY A 58 -3.99 13.85 9.72
N SER A 59 -3.54 14.58 8.70
CA SER A 59 -3.01 15.93 8.85
C SER A 59 -3.97 16.88 8.16
#